data_AF-A0A937KDE6-F1
#
_entry.id   AF-A0A937KDE6-F1
#
_cell.length_a   1.000
_cell.length_b   1.000
_cell.length_c   1.000
_cell.angle_alpha   90.00
_cell.angle_beta   90.00
_cell.angle_gamma   90.00
#
_symmetry.space_group_name_H-M   'P 1'
#
loop_
_entity.id
_entity.type
_entity.pdbx_description
1 polymer ?
#
loop_
_entity_poly.entity_id
_entity_poly.type
_entity_poly.pdbx_seq_one_letter_code
_entity_poly.pdbx_strand_id
1 'polypeptide(L)'
;MSGFKLLAIRPLKGCHPDYHKVLVPGEIYQFYQDYKFEMDGSEVSEIKHTSTVPENLYDVGDLKVSISAIVGKNGSGKSTITELLYYLLRLRFIIRLTEKSLSIHSLTF
;
A
#
# COMPACT_ATOMS: atom_id res chain seq x y z
N MET A 1 -20.58 -3.87 3.31
CA MET A 1 -19.16 -3.83 3.72
C MET A 1 -18.33 -3.58 2.49
N SER A 2 -17.49 -2.54 2.50
CA SER A 2 -16.55 -2.30 1.40
C SER A 2 -15.43 -3.35 1.43
N GLY A 3 -15.06 -3.88 0.27
CA GLY A 3 -13.92 -4.79 0.14
C GLY A 3 -12.60 -4.09 0.46
N PHE A 4 -11.53 -4.87 0.62
CA PHE A 4 -10.19 -4.32 0.84
C PHE A 4 -9.64 -3.69 -0.46
N LYS A 5 -9.09 -2.48 -0.37
CA LYS A 5 -8.35 -1.79 -1.44
C LYS A 5 -7.04 -1.22 -0.88
N LEU A 6 -5.93 -1.52 -1.56
CA LEU A 6 -4.65 -0.86 -1.32
C LEU A 6 -4.62 0.43 -2.16
N LEU A 7 -4.82 1.60 -1.54
CA LEU A 7 -5.00 2.84 -2.30
C LEU A 7 -3.71 3.43 -2.87
N ALA A 8 -2.64 3.41 -2.07
CA ALA A 8 -1.34 3.96 -2.44
C ALA A 8 -0.22 3.38 -1.56
N ILE A 9 1.04 3.60 -1.98
CA ILE A 9 2.24 3.41 -1.15
C ILE A 9 3.06 4.70 -1.18
N ARG A 10 3.63 5.04 -0.02
CA ARG A 10 4.52 6.20 0.13
C ARG A 10 5.84 5.77 0.77
N PRO A 11 6.98 5.79 0.05
CA PRO A 11 8.29 5.63 0.69
C PRO A 11 8.52 6.79 1.65
N LEU A 12 8.81 6.49 2.91
CA LEU A 12 9.02 7.53 3.92
C LEU A 12 10.37 8.23 3.75
N LYS A 13 10.45 9.49 4.16
CA LYS A 13 11.73 10.21 4.26
C LYS A 13 12.67 9.45 5.21
N GLY A 14 13.94 9.32 4.84
CA GLY A 14 14.93 8.56 5.60
C GLY A 14 14.89 7.04 5.39
N CYS A 15 14.05 6.53 4.47
CA CYS A 15 14.13 5.13 4.05
C CYS A 15 15.50 4.86 3.40
N HIS A 16 16.08 3.67 3.62
CA HIS A 16 17.37 3.31 3.03
C HIS A 16 17.31 3.39 1.48
N PRO A 17 18.34 3.89 0.79
CA PRO A 17 18.37 4.01 -0.68
C PRO A 17 17.98 2.73 -1.42
N ASP A 18 18.35 1.56 -0.89
CA ASP A 18 18.02 0.28 -1.51
C ASP A 18 16.52 -0.02 -1.60
N TYR A 19 15.70 0.56 -0.72
CA TYR A 19 14.25 0.33 -0.68
C TYR A 19 13.45 1.34 -1.50
N HIS A 20 14.04 2.49 -1.83
CA HIS A 20 13.36 3.52 -2.59
C HIS A 20 14.06 3.89 -3.89
N LYS A 21 15.19 3.25 -4.27
CA LYS A 21 15.91 3.34 -5.57
C LYS A 21 15.56 4.56 -6.43
N VAL A 22 14.52 4.43 -7.26
CA VAL A 22 14.05 5.44 -8.22
C VAL A 22 12.76 6.17 -7.77
N LEU A 23 12.17 5.75 -6.66
CA LEU A 23 11.02 6.39 -6.02
C LEU A 23 11.46 7.61 -5.23
N VAL A 24 10.62 8.64 -5.27
CA VAL A 24 10.83 9.90 -4.57
C VAL A 24 10.32 9.75 -3.13
N PRO A 25 11.17 9.91 -2.09
CA PRO A 25 10.73 9.85 -0.71
C PRO A 25 9.66 10.92 -0.40
N GLY A 26 8.58 10.50 0.23
CA GLY A 26 7.43 11.34 0.57
C GLY A 26 6.34 11.40 -0.51
N GLU A 27 6.62 10.93 -1.73
CA GLU A 27 5.65 10.91 -2.82
C GLU A 27 4.61 9.80 -2.64
N ILE A 28 3.34 10.10 -2.91
CA ILE A 28 2.25 9.13 -2.83
C ILE A 28 2.09 8.44 -4.20
N TYR A 29 2.47 7.17 -4.27
CA TYR A 29 2.27 6.33 -5.45
C TYR A 29 0.91 5.64 -5.39
N GLN A 30 -0.05 6.20 -6.13
CA GLN A 30 -1.46 5.79 -6.14
C GLN A 30 -1.69 4.58 -7.06
N PHE A 31 -2.52 3.63 -6.63
CA PHE A 31 -2.94 2.48 -7.45
C PHE A 31 -4.29 2.69 -8.15
N TYR A 32 -5.03 3.70 -7.70
CA TYR A 32 -6.39 4.00 -8.13
C TYR A 32 -6.51 5.50 -8.43
N GLN A 33 -6.95 5.85 -9.64
CA GLN A 33 -7.00 7.24 -10.10
C GLN A 33 -8.26 7.99 -9.65
N ASP A 34 -9.28 7.25 -9.20
CA ASP A 34 -10.53 7.76 -8.62
C ASP A 34 -10.36 8.25 -7.17
N TYR A 35 -9.15 8.19 -6.62
CA TYR A 35 -8.81 8.73 -5.30
C TYR A 35 -7.93 9.97 -5.44
N LYS A 36 -8.16 10.95 -4.57
CA LYS A 36 -7.29 12.12 -4.39
C LYS A 36 -6.89 12.23 -2.94
N PHE A 37 -5.61 12.45 -2.69
CA PHE A 37 -5.03 12.59 -1.36
C PHE A 37 -4.74 14.07 -1.11
N GLU A 38 -5.37 14.63 -0.09
CA GLU A 38 -5.06 15.99 0.37
C GLU A 38 -4.06 15.90 1.51
N MET A 39 -3.06 16.78 1.44
CA MET A 39 -1.91 16.78 2.34
C MET A 39 -2.00 17.98 3.28
N ASP A 40 -1.81 17.77 4.57
CA ASP A 40 -1.49 18.81 5.54
C ASP A 40 -0.05 18.59 6.02
N GLY A 41 0.85 19.45 5.55
CA GLY A 41 2.29 19.23 5.69
C GLY A 41 2.75 17.90 5.09
N SER A 42 3.19 16.96 5.95
CA SER A 42 3.64 15.62 5.55
C SER A 42 2.61 14.51 5.79
N GLU A 43 1.42 14.84 6.28
CA GLU A 43 0.38 13.87 6.59
C GLU A 43 -0.79 13.97 5.62
N VAL A 44 -1.48 12.85 5.40
CA VAL A 44 -2.70 12.82 4.60
C VAL A 44 -3.83 13.29 5.52
N SER A 45 -4.41 14.44 5.22
CA SER A 45 -5.51 15.01 5.99
C SER A 45 -6.87 14.53 5.51
N GLU A 46 -7.02 14.30 4.19
CA GLU A 46 -8.25 13.83 3.59
C GLU A 46 -7.98 12.91 2.39
N ILE A 47 -8.89 11.94 2.17
CA ILE A 47 -8.91 11.11 0.96
C ILE A 47 -10.29 11.26 0.32
N LYS A 48 -10.32 11.88 -0.86
CA LYS A 48 -11.55 12.07 -1.65
C LYS A 48 -11.67 10.94 -2.67
N HIS A 49 -12.83 10.29 -2.71
CA HIS A 49 -13.16 9.26 -3.70
C HIS A 49 -14.20 9.78 -4.68
N THR A 50 -13.95 9.63 -5.97
CA THR A 50 -14.88 9.99 -7.04
C THR A 50 -14.87 8.88 -8.07
N SER A 51 -15.79 7.92 -7.90
CA SER A 51 -15.84 6.73 -8.75
C SER A 51 -15.97 7.10 -10.22
N THR A 52 -15.06 6.59 -11.05
CA THR A 52 -15.08 6.74 -12.51
C THR A 52 -15.83 5.61 -13.21
N VAL A 53 -16.20 4.59 -12.45
CA VAL A 53 -16.92 3.40 -12.90
C VAL A 53 -18.09 3.10 -11.96
N PRO A 54 -19.11 2.34 -12.38
CA PRO A 54 -20.16 1.87 -11.49
C PRO A 54 -19.61 1.11 -10.29
N GLU A 55 -20.24 1.28 -9.13
CA GLU A 55 -19.92 0.49 -7.94
C GLU A 55 -20.16 -0.99 -8.23
N ASN A 56 -19.26 -1.86 -7.75
CA ASN A 56 -19.31 -3.32 -7.92
C ASN A 56 -19.16 -3.82 -9.37
N LEU A 57 -18.67 -2.98 -10.32
CA LEU A 57 -18.45 -3.38 -11.72
C LEU A 57 -17.64 -4.68 -11.87
N TYR A 58 -16.70 -4.92 -10.95
CA TYR A 58 -15.79 -6.07 -10.99
C TYR A 58 -16.19 -7.21 -10.06
N ASP A 59 -17.25 -7.04 -9.28
CA ASP A 59 -17.66 -8.04 -8.31
C ASP A 59 -18.25 -9.27 -9.00
N VAL A 60 -18.03 -10.45 -8.39
CA VAL A 60 -18.53 -11.73 -8.91
C VAL A 60 -19.42 -12.37 -7.85
N GLY A 61 -20.74 -12.19 -7.98
CA GLY A 61 -21.68 -12.56 -6.94
C GLY A 61 -21.39 -11.79 -5.65
N ASP A 62 -21.14 -12.52 -4.56
CA ASP A 62 -20.78 -11.92 -3.27
C ASP A 62 -19.26 -11.62 -3.15
N LEU A 63 -18.44 -12.03 -4.12
CA LEU A 63 -17.00 -11.78 -4.10
C LEU A 63 -16.69 -10.33 -4.51
N LYS A 64 -16.17 -9.56 -3.54
CA LYS A 64 -15.68 -8.19 -3.76
C LYS A 64 -14.31 -8.20 -4.42
N VAL A 65 -14.20 -7.62 -5.61
CA VAL A 65 -12.96 -7.63 -6.41
C VAL A 65 -12.41 -6.22 -6.59
N SER A 66 -11.14 -6.04 -6.23
CA SER A 66 -10.41 -4.79 -6.37
C SER A 66 -9.33 -4.94 -7.43
N ILE A 67 -9.47 -4.23 -8.55
CA ILE A 67 -8.54 -4.30 -9.68
C ILE A 67 -7.74 -2.99 -9.75
N SER A 68 -6.42 -3.09 -9.84
CA SER A 68 -5.52 -1.96 -10.08
C SER A 68 -4.46 -2.35 -11.11
N ALA A 69 -3.89 -1.35 -11.78
CA ALA A 69 -2.83 -1.56 -12.76
C ALA A 69 -1.70 -0.57 -12.55
N ILE A 70 -0.45 -1.07 -12.51
CA ILE A 70 0.76 -0.25 -12.44
C ILE A 70 1.38 -0.20 -13.83
N VAL A 71 1.22 0.94 -14.50
CA VAL A 71 1.70 1.15 -15.87
C VAL A 71 2.65 2.34 -15.94
N GLY A 72 3.56 2.36 -16.93
CA GLY A 72 4.58 3.40 -17.05
C GLY A 72 5.75 2.98 -17.92
N LYS A 73 6.59 3.94 -18.31
CA LYS A 73 7.78 3.71 -19.15
C LYS A 73 8.83 2.86 -18.44
N ASN A 74 9.77 2.29 -19.19
CA ASN A 74 10.92 1.60 -18.59
C ASN A 74 11.71 2.56 -17.70
N GLY A 75 12.15 2.09 -16.53
CA GLY A 75 12.82 2.91 -15.53
C GLY A 75 11.90 3.77 -14.65
N SER A 76 10.58 3.80 -14.87
CA SER A 76 9.66 4.63 -14.07
C SER A 76 9.36 4.12 -12.66
N GLY A 77 10.08 3.10 -12.17
CA GLY A 77 9.92 2.58 -10.81
C GLY A 77 8.79 1.57 -10.58
N LYS A 78 8.13 1.05 -11.64
CA LYS A 78 7.06 0.04 -11.50
C LYS A 78 7.49 -1.17 -10.65
N SER A 79 8.63 -1.78 -10.98
CA SER A 79 9.19 -2.90 -10.22
C SER A 79 9.55 -2.48 -8.80
N THR A 80 10.08 -1.27 -8.61
CA THR A 80 10.46 -0.75 -7.30
C THR A 80 9.25 -0.54 -6.38
N ILE A 81 8.11 -0.09 -6.88
CA ILE A 81 6.86 0.02 -6.10
C ILE A 81 6.40 -1.37 -5.64
N THR A 82 6.43 -2.36 -6.54
CA THR A 82 6.06 -3.75 -6.21
C THR A 82 7.05 -4.40 -5.23
N GLU A 83 8.35 -4.14 -5.38
CA GLU A 83 9.40 -4.56 -4.45
C GLU A 83 9.17 -3.95 -3.06
N LEU A 84 8.87 -2.65 -2.99
CA LEU A 84 8.58 -1.96 -1.73
C LEU A 84 7.36 -2.58 -1.04
N LEU A 85 6.28 -2.88 -1.78
CA LEU A 85 5.13 -3.61 -1.24
C LEU A 85 5.55 -4.99 -0.69
N TYR A 86 6.36 -5.73 -1.43
CA TYR A 86 6.84 -7.05 -0.99
C TYR A 86 7.67 -6.96 0.30
N TYR A 87 8.58 -5.98 0.40
CA TYR A 87 9.35 -5.75 1.62
C TYR A 87 8.46 -5.41 2.82
N LEU A 88 7.44 -4.56 2.62
CA LEU A 88 6.48 -4.21 3.67
C LEU A 88 5.71 -5.44 4.17
N LEU A 89 5.23 -6.29 3.26
CA LEU A 89 4.52 -7.52 3.61
C LEU A 89 5.44 -8.50 4.36
N ARG A 90 6.67 -8.70 3.85
CA ARG A 90 7.68 -9.54 4.50
C ARG A 90 8.01 -9.05 5.91
N LEU A 91 8.27 -7.75 6.06
CA LEU A 91 8.58 -7.15 7.35
C LEU A 91 7.42 -7.32 8.34
N ARG A 92 6.19 -7.06 7.91
CA ARG A 92 5.00 -7.23 8.76
C ARG A 92 4.80 -8.69 9.17
N PHE A 93 5.05 -9.63 8.28
CA PHE A 93 5.00 -11.06 8.58
C PHE A 93 6.04 -11.45 9.64
N ILE A 94 7.29 -10.98 9.51
CA ILE A 94 8.35 -11.24 10.50
C ILE A 94 7.98 -10.67 11.87
N ILE A 95 7.54 -9.40 11.93
CA ILE A 95 7.10 -8.75 13.19
C ILE A 95 6.00 -9.57 13.86
N ARG A 96 5.00 -10.04 13.09
CA ARG A 96 3.91 -10.89 13.58
C ARG A 96 4.42 -12.21 14.20
N LEU A 97 5.46 -12.82 13.63
CA LEU A 97 6.06 -14.04 14.19
C LEU A 97 6.78 -13.75 15.51
N THR A 98 7.50 -12.63 15.59
CA THR A 98 8.22 -12.20 16.79
C THR A 98 7.24 -11.88 17.94
N GLU A 99 6.17 -11.14 17.66
CA GLU A 99 5.10 -10.84 18.63
C GLU A 99 4.46 -12.12 19.20
N LYS A 100 4.17 -13.11 18.34
CA LYS A 100 3.64 -14.42 18.79
C LYS A 100 4.64 -15.16 19.68
N SER A 101 5.92 -15.17 19.33
CA SER A 101 6.97 -15.83 20.12
C SER A 101 7.11 -15.21 21.52
N LEU A 102 7.06 -13.88 21.62
CA LEU A 102 7.04 -13.14 22.88
C LEU A 102 5.78 -13.44 23.71
N SER A 103 4.61 -13.44 23.07
CA SER A 103 3.33 -13.75 23.74
C SER A 103 3.30 -15.16 24.32
N ILE A 104 3.89 -16.15 23.64
CA ILE A 104 3.99 -17.52 24.16
C ILE A 104 4.92 -17.56 25.39
N HIS A 105 6.07 -16.88 25.32
CA HIS A 105 6.99 -16.80 26.46
C HIS A 105 6.33 -16.15 27.68
N SER A 106 5.50 -15.11 27.51
CA SER A 106 4.77 -14.49 28.64
C SER A 106 3.65 -15.34 29.25
N LEU A 107 3.23 -16.42 28.60
CA LEU A 107 2.20 -17.34 29.12
C LEU A 107 2.78 -18.61 29.76
N THR A 108 4.11 -18.78 29.70
CA THR A 108 4.79 -19.98 30.24
C THR A 108 5.47 -19.71 31.59
N PHE A 109 5.16 -18.57 32.23
CA PHE A 109 5.63 -18.19 33.57
C PHE A 109 4.45 -17.79 34.46
#